data_AF-A0AAN1EJ69-F1
#
_entry.id   AF-A0AAN1EJ69-F1
#
_cell.length_a   1.000
_cell.length_b   1.000
_cell.length_c   1.000
_cell.angle_alpha   90.00
_cell.angle_beta   90.00
_cell.angle_gamma   90.00
#
_symmetry.space_group_name_H-M   'P 1'
#
loop_
_entity.id
_entity.type
_entity.pdbx_description
1 polymer ?
#
loop_
_entity_poly.entity_id
_entity_poly.type
_entity_poly.pdbx_seq_one_letter_code
_entity_poly.pdbx_strand_id
1 'polypeptide(L)'
;MEKQEMDKDIMEILSPVLGQELAAAIIEHRSRTLKKPLTAYAARIQVREYLKTGNPVEAAEMQILRGWRAIKADWYFNEKAREAGSGDASTGRRTLVDAARDFLSGDDHGGDAFGFSGIRRH
;
A
#
# COMPACT_ATOMS: atom_id res chain seq x y z
N MET A 1 21.68 29.31 4.87
CA MET A 1 22.67 28.46 4.18
C MET A 1 22.58 27.00 4.63
N GLU A 2 22.17 26.72 5.88
CA GLU A 2 22.02 25.37 6.45
C GLU A 2 21.14 24.39 5.65
N LYS A 3 20.08 24.88 5.00
CA LYS A 3 19.19 24.01 4.20
C LYS A 3 19.92 23.35 3.02
N GLN A 4 20.77 24.10 2.32
CA GLN A 4 21.51 23.61 1.16
C GLN A 4 22.57 22.56 1.55
N GLU A 5 23.12 22.67 2.76
CA GLU A 5 24.09 21.71 3.31
C GLU A 5 23.40 20.40 3.69
N MET A 6 22.26 20.49 4.39
CA MET A 6 21.45 19.30 4.72
C MET A 6 20.97 18.57 3.47
N ASP A 7 20.51 19.29 2.44
CA ASP A 7 20.05 18.69 1.19
C ASP A 7 21.21 17.94 0.48
N LYS A 8 22.44 18.44 0.58
CA LYS A 8 23.63 17.73 0.09
C LYS A 8 23.93 16.47 0.89
N ASP A 9 23.93 16.54 2.23
CA ASP A 9 24.14 15.37 3.08
C ASP A 9 23.14 14.25 2.76
N ILE A 10 21.87 14.63 2.52
CA ILE A 10 20.82 13.70 2.15
C ILE A 10 21.07 13.09 0.78
N MET A 11 21.48 13.90 -0.21
CA MET A 11 21.85 13.39 -1.53
C MET A 11 23.00 12.40 -1.44
N GLU A 12 24.04 12.67 -0.65
CA GLU A 12 25.16 11.74 -0.47
C GLU A 12 24.72 10.40 0.16
N ILE A 13 23.70 10.42 1.01
CA ILE A 13 23.15 9.21 1.65
C ILE A 13 22.23 8.43 0.70
N LEU A 14 21.37 9.11 -0.08
CA LEU A 14 20.36 8.47 -0.92
C LEU A 14 20.88 8.12 -2.32
N SER A 15 21.77 8.93 -2.90
CA SER A 15 22.32 8.74 -4.25
C SER A 15 22.95 7.36 -4.50
N PRO A 16 23.74 6.74 -3.59
CA PRO A 16 24.31 5.42 -3.86
C PRO A 16 23.28 4.29 -3.93
N VAL A 17 22.06 4.51 -3.42
CA VAL A 17 21.01 3.48 -3.32
C VAL A 17 19.90 3.70 -4.35
N LEU A 18 19.54 4.96 -4.62
CA LEU A 18 18.43 5.34 -5.49
C LEU A 18 18.88 5.99 -6.81
N GLY A 19 20.12 6.49 -6.86
CA GLY A 19 20.57 7.41 -7.91
C GLY A 19 20.26 8.88 -7.58
N GLN A 20 20.91 9.79 -8.31
CA GLN A 20 20.84 11.23 -8.06
C GLN A 20 19.44 11.81 -8.33
N GLU A 21 18.76 11.35 -9.39
CA GLU A 21 17.45 11.86 -9.79
C GLU A 21 16.37 11.51 -8.76
N LEU A 22 16.30 10.24 -8.34
CA LEU A 22 15.35 9.80 -7.32
C LEU A 22 15.65 10.42 -5.94
N ALA A 23 16.92 10.57 -5.57
CA ALA A 23 17.29 11.26 -4.35
C ALA A 23 16.77 12.71 -4.33
N ALA A 24 16.93 13.45 -5.43
CA ALA A 24 16.38 14.80 -5.58
C ALA A 24 14.85 14.80 -5.51
N ALA A 25 14.19 13.85 -6.18
CA ALA A 25 12.74 13.73 -6.19
C ALA A 25 12.15 13.46 -4.79
N ILE A 26 12.84 12.67 -3.96
CA ILE A 26 12.42 12.42 -2.57
C ILE A 26 12.53 13.67 -1.70
N ILE A 27 13.61 14.45 -1.85
CA ILE A 27 13.79 15.73 -1.15
C ILE A 27 12.70 16.73 -1.55
N GLU A 28 12.41 16.83 -2.85
CA GLU A 28 11.34 17.68 -3.37
C GLU A 28 9.96 17.22 -2.86
N HIS A 29 9.67 15.93 -2.95
CA HIS A 29 8.41 15.35 -2.52
C HIS A 29 8.12 15.69 -1.05
N ARG A 30 9.11 15.52 -0.18
CA ARG A 30 8.97 15.83 1.25
C ARG A 30 8.75 17.31 1.50
N SER A 31 9.40 18.18 0.73
CA SER A 31 9.17 19.62 0.82
C SER A 31 7.73 19.98 0.46
N ARG A 32 7.14 19.32 -0.55
CA ARG A 32 5.74 19.55 -0.95
C ARG A 32 4.73 18.97 0.04
N THR A 33 4.93 17.74 0.51
CA THR A 33 3.96 17.03 1.38
C THR A 33 4.00 17.53 2.83
N LEU A 34 5.19 17.79 3.36
CA LEU A 34 5.43 18.00 4.79
C LEU A 34 5.86 19.42 5.14
N LYS A 35 6.31 20.21 4.15
CA LYS A 35 6.90 21.55 4.32
C LYS A 35 8.04 21.61 5.35
N LYS A 36 8.65 20.45 5.67
CA LYS A 36 9.74 20.31 6.62
C LYS A 36 10.92 19.56 5.96
N PRO A 37 12.15 20.08 6.08
CA PRO A 37 13.32 19.47 5.45
C PRO A 37 13.57 18.07 6.03
N LEU A 38 14.01 17.15 5.17
CA LEU A 38 14.51 15.84 5.61
C LEU A 38 15.74 16.07 6.49
N THR A 39 15.92 15.23 7.50
CA THR A 39 17.16 15.24 8.29
C THR A 39 18.04 14.10 7.78
N ALA A 40 19.36 14.27 7.85
CA ALA A 40 20.30 13.23 7.44
C ALA A 40 20.03 11.89 8.16
N TYR A 41 19.67 11.93 9.45
CA TYR A 41 19.30 10.73 10.21
C TYR A 41 18.05 10.03 9.65
N ALA A 42 17.02 10.79 9.28
CA ALA A 42 15.82 10.23 8.68
C ALA A 42 16.08 9.64 7.28
N ALA A 43 16.99 10.24 6.49
CA ALA A 43 17.45 9.67 5.23
C ALA A 43 18.15 8.31 5.44
N ARG A 44 18.99 8.17 6.48
CA ARG A 44 19.61 6.88 6.83
C ARG A 44 18.58 5.81 7.21
N ILE A 45 17.50 6.19 7.88
CA ILE A 45 16.39 5.27 8.17
C ILE A 45 15.71 4.85 6.86
N GLN A 46 15.42 5.78 5.95
CA GLN A 46 14.83 5.46 4.65
C GLN A 46 15.70 4.50 3.85
N VAL A 47 17.02 4.72 3.77
CA VAL A 47 17.94 3.80 3.10
C VAL A 47 17.84 2.38 3.67
N ARG A 48 17.82 2.23 5.00
CA ARG A 48 17.69 0.91 5.63
C ARG A 48 16.38 0.21 5.25
N GLU A 49 15.29 0.96 5.14
CA GLU A 49 14.00 0.41 4.73
C GLU A 49 13.97 0.08 3.23
N TYR A 50 14.55 0.91 2.37
CA TYR A 50 14.70 0.63 0.94
C TYR A 50 15.55 -0.60 0.66
N LEU A 51 16.60 -0.85 1.45
CA LEU A 51 17.41 -2.05 1.29
C LEU A 51 16.65 -3.33 1.69
N LYS A 52 15.71 -3.23 2.64
CA LYS A 52 14.88 -4.38 3.06
C LYS A 52 13.85 -4.79 2.02
N THR A 53 13.45 -3.89 1.10
CA THR A 53 12.49 -4.24 0.03
C THR A 53 13.13 -5.08 -1.07
N GLY A 54 14.47 -5.14 -1.14
CA GLY A 54 15.23 -5.78 -2.23
C GLY A 54 15.32 -4.91 -3.49
N ASN A 55 14.27 -4.13 -3.78
CA ASN A 55 14.22 -3.14 -4.86
C ASN A 55 14.08 -1.73 -4.28
N PRO A 56 15.20 -1.02 -4.03
CA PRO A 56 15.16 0.30 -3.40
C PRO A 56 14.56 1.38 -4.32
N VAL A 57 14.83 1.30 -5.63
CA VAL A 57 14.35 2.23 -6.67
C VAL A 57 12.82 2.19 -6.75
N GLU A 58 12.25 1.01 -6.96
CA GLU A 58 10.80 0.79 -7.08
C GLU A 58 10.05 1.25 -5.82
N ALA A 59 10.64 1.00 -4.65
CA ALA A 59 10.11 1.45 -3.37
C ALA A 59 10.09 2.99 -3.26
N ALA A 60 11.13 3.68 -3.72
CA ALA A 60 11.17 5.14 -3.74
C ALA A 60 10.15 5.74 -4.72
N GLU A 61 10.00 5.17 -5.91
CA GLU A 61 8.97 5.55 -6.88
C GLU A 61 7.57 5.37 -6.29
N MET A 62 7.31 4.23 -5.66
CA MET A 62 6.03 3.96 -5.00
C MET A 62 5.74 4.97 -3.89
N GLN A 63 6.75 5.34 -3.10
CA GLN A 63 6.59 6.38 -2.07
C GLN A 63 6.14 7.71 -2.69
N ILE A 64 6.73 8.12 -3.81
CA ILE A 64 6.38 9.36 -4.51
C ILE A 64 4.97 9.27 -5.10
N LEU A 65 4.67 8.19 -5.84
CA LEU A 65 3.39 7.97 -6.52
C LEU A 65 2.22 7.93 -5.54
N ARG A 66 2.40 7.28 -4.39
CA ARG A 66 1.37 7.16 -3.34
C ARG A 66 1.31 8.37 -2.40
N GLY A 67 2.21 9.33 -2.55
CA GLY A 67 2.27 10.51 -1.69
C GLY A 67 2.66 10.21 -0.25
N TRP A 68 3.43 9.15 -0.03
CA TRP A 68 3.81 8.72 1.31
C TRP A 68 4.94 9.57 1.88
N ARG A 69 4.82 9.92 3.15
CA ARG A 69 5.83 10.73 3.86
C ARG A 69 7.13 9.97 4.13
N ALA A 70 7.03 8.65 4.25
CA ALA A 70 8.14 7.73 4.47
C ALA A 70 7.73 6.35 3.96
N ILE A 71 8.69 5.47 3.76
CA ILE A 71 8.44 4.08 3.43
C ILE A 71 8.87 3.16 4.57
N LYS A 72 8.16 2.05 4.71
CA LYS A 72 8.60 0.86 5.46
C LYS A 72 8.51 -0.33 4.53
N ALA A 73 9.39 -1.31 4.73
CA ALA A 73 9.40 -2.51 3.90
C ALA A 73 8.05 -3.25 3.93
N ASP A 74 7.42 -3.33 5.10
CA ASP A 74 6.08 -3.92 5.29
C ASP A 74 5.00 -3.24 4.40
N TRP A 75 5.00 -1.90 4.36
CA TRP A 75 4.04 -1.14 3.56
C TRP A 75 4.22 -1.39 2.06
N TYR A 76 5.47 -1.47 1.62
CA TYR A 76 5.82 -1.81 0.25
C TYR A 76 5.31 -3.20 -0.13
N PHE A 77 5.59 -4.23 0.67
CA PHE A 77 5.14 -5.60 0.39
C PHE A 77 3.61 -5.72 0.41
N ASN A 78 2.94 -5.06 1.36
CA ASN A 78 1.48 -5.03 1.41
C ASN A 78 0.90 -4.36 0.16
N GLU A 79 1.48 -3.26 -0.33
CA GLU A 79 1.00 -2.61 -1.55
C GLU A 79 1.26 -3.46 -2.80
N LYS A 80 2.44 -4.07 -2.93
CA LYS A 80 2.73 -5.02 -4.02
C LYS A 80 1.76 -6.21 -4.01
N ALA A 81 1.40 -6.73 -2.83
CA ALA A 81 0.41 -7.78 -2.71
C ALA A 81 -1.00 -7.32 -3.12
N ARG A 82 -1.36 -6.06 -2.82
CA ARG A 82 -2.63 -5.46 -3.27
C ARG A 82 -2.67 -5.26 -4.79
N GLU A 83 -1.57 -4.82 -5.39
CA GLU A 83 -1.44 -4.66 -6.85
C GLU A 83 -1.52 -6.02 -7.55
N ALA A 84 -0.82 -7.04 -7.04
CA ALA A 84 -0.88 -8.40 -7.59
C ALA A 84 -2.27 -9.05 -7.41
N GLY A 85 -2.95 -8.80 -6.28
CA GLY A 85 -4.30 -9.31 -6.00
C GLY A 85 -5.44 -8.54 -6.67
N SER A 86 -5.16 -7.38 -7.27
CA SER A 86 -6.18 -6.59 -7.98
C SER A 86 -6.58 -7.15 -9.35
N GLY A 87 -5.96 -8.25 -9.78
CA GLY A 87 -6.34 -9.01 -10.97
C GLY A 87 -7.41 -10.09 -10.76
N ASP A 88 -7.77 -10.44 -9.53
CA ASP A 88 -8.71 -11.55 -9.28
C ASP A 88 -9.51 -11.41 -7.97
N ALA A 89 -9.89 -10.18 -7.59
CA ALA A 89 -10.81 -9.99 -6.46
C ALA A 89 -12.30 -10.17 -6.85
N SER A 90 -12.59 -10.96 -7.88
CA SER A 90 -13.93 -11.48 -8.19
C SER A 90 -14.33 -12.65 -7.28
N THR A 91 -13.40 -13.23 -6.51
CA THR A 91 -13.70 -14.43 -5.72
C THR A 91 -13.29 -14.25 -4.26
N GLY A 92 -14.14 -13.64 -3.43
CA GLY A 92 -13.99 -13.83 -1.98
C GLY A 92 -14.47 -12.74 -1.03
N ARG A 93 -14.90 -11.56 -1.51
CA ARG A 93 -15.62 -10.61 -0.66
C ARG A 93 -17.01 -10.35 -1.22
N ARG A 94 -17.91 -11.32 -0.97
CA ARG A 94 -19.35 -11.08 -1.04
C ARG A 94 -19.66 -9.92 -0.11
N THR A 95 -19.81 -8.73 -0.67
CA THR A 95 -20.32 -7.60 0.10
C THR A 95 -21.79 -7.88 0.41
N LEU A 96 -22.27 -7.40 1.56
CA LEU A 96 -23.69 -7.56 1.96
C LEU A 96 -24.65 -6.99 0.90
N VAL A 97 -24.16 -6.05 0.09
CA VAL A 97 -24.85 -5.44 -1.05
C VAL A 97 -24.97 -6.41 -2.24
N ASP A 98 -23.95 -7.20 -2.54
CA ASP A 98 -24.01 -8.26 -3.56
C ASP A 98 -24.96 -9.40 -3.16
N ALA A 99 -24.94 -9.81 -1.89
CA ALA A 99 -25.88 -10.83 -1.39
C ALA A 99 -27.34 -10.38 -1.47
N ALA A 100 -27.61 -9.10 -1.21
CA ALA A 100 -28.95 -8.52 -1.36
C ALA A 100 -29.38 -8.41 -2.83
N ARG A 101 -28.44 -8.17 -3.75
CA ARG A 101 -28.72 -8.15 -5.20
C ARG A 101 -29.05 -9.55 -5.71
N ASP A 102 -28.36 -10.60 -5.25
CA ASP A 102 -28.63 -12.00 -5.61
C ASP A 102 -30.01 -12.48 -5.11
N PHE A 103 -30.38 -12.13 -3.87
CA PHE A 103 -31.72 -12.42 -3.32
C PHE A 103 -32.85 -11.72 -4.09
N LEU A 104 -32.60 -10.53 -4.64
CA LEU A 104 -33.59 -9.77 -5.39
C LEU A 104 -33.62 -10.15 -6.88
N SER A 105 -32.52 -10.69 -7.41
CA SER A 105 -32.34 -10.99 -8.84
C SER A 105 -32.80 -12.39 -9.28
N GLY A 106 -33.23 -13.25 -8.35
CA GLY A 106 -34.07 -14.42 -8.67
C GLY A 106 -33.53 -15.30 -9.80
N ASP A 107 -32.57 -16.16 -9.51
CA ASP A 107 -32.23 -17.31 -10.37
C ASP A 107 -32.61 -18.59 -9.62
N ASP A 108 -33.60 -19.28 -10.17
CA ASP A 108 -34.22 -20.52 -9.68
C ASP A 108 -33.20 -21.67 -9.56
N HIS A 109 -32.91 -22.09 -8.33
CA HIS A 109 -32.51 -23.48 -8.04
C HIS A 109 -33.37 -24.05 -6.92
N GLY A 110 -34.43 -24.74 -7.33
CA GLY A 110 -35.27 -25.56 -6.47
C GLY A 110 -34.55 -26.81 -5.94
N GLY A 111 -35.04 -27.32 -4.81
CA GLY A 111 -34.64 -28.62 -4.28
C GLY A 111 -34.61 -28.70 -2.76
N ASP A 112 -35.77 -28.99 -2.17
CA ASP A 112 -35.99 -29.84 -0.99
C ASP A 112 -34.97 -29.85 0.16
N ALA A 113 -35.33 -29.25 1.30
CA ALA A 113 -34.90 -29.73 2.62
C ALA A 113 -35.89 -29.32 3.74
N PHE A 114 -37.18 -29.58 3.56
CA PHE A 114 -38.13 -29.53 4.68
C PHE A 114 -38.03 -30.81 5.51
N GLY A 115 -37.27 -30.75 6.59
CA GLY A 115 -37.15 -31.81 7.60
C GLY A 115 -37.55 -31.35 8.99
N PHE A 116 -38.73 -30.73 9.15
CA PHE A 116 -39.27 -30.41 10.48
C PHE A 116 -40.12 -31.57 11.01
N SER A 117 -39.48 -32.49 11.73
CA SER A 117 -40.17 -33.47 12.57
C SER A 117 -40.63 -32.82 13.88
N GLY A 118 -41.93 -32.51 13.95
CA GLY A 118 -42.77 -32.86 15.09
C GLY A 118 -42.79 -31.94 16.31
N ILE A 119 -43.86 -31.12 16.45
CA ILE A 119 -44.59 -30.91 17.71
C ILE A 119 -46.09 -30.76 17.40
N ARG A 120 -46.91 -31.75 17.79
CA ARG A 120 -48.38 -31.60 17.90
C ARG A 120 -48.87 -32.25 19.21
N ARG A 121 -49.14 -31.36 20.18
CA ARG A 121 -50.24 -31.30 21.16
C ARG A 121 -50.96 -32.60 21.60
N HIS A 122 -51.10 -32.75 22.92
CA HIS A 122 -52.31 -33.26 23.57
C HIS A 122 -52.68 -32.33 24.74
#